data_AF-A0A7G9P215-F1
#
_entry.id   AF-A0A7G9P215-F1
#
_cell.length_a   1.000
_cell.length_b   1.000
_cell.length_c   1.000
_cell.angle_alpha   90.00
_cell.angle_beta   90.00
_cell.angle_gamma   90.00
#
_symmetry.space_group_name_H-M   'P 1'
#
loop_
_entity.id
_entity.type
_entity.pdbx_description
1 polymer ?
#
loop_
_entity_poly.entity_id
_entity_poly.type
_entity_poly.pdbx_seq_one_letter_code
_entity_poly.pdbx_strand_id
1 'polypeptide(L)'
;MGRRKRSLTIRWGEFDPQPPLPSIVESPRDAAPSTPAATADDATPQMHATDPRWVLAVRTSQLMQGDMIRPGDRERLIRTGRVLGLNGFESNLVIAIMQDQARRGLGLDTAAPALSFVPIHSRTQRADQRRWMWRVAIWSAAAVGLELLILIWMM
;
A
#
# COMPACT_ATOMS: atom_id res chain seq x y z
N MET A 1 -11.61 27.19 -55.37
CA MET A 1 -10.99 27.31 -54.02
C MET A 1 -10.73 25.92 -53.43
N GLY A 2 -9.50 25.41 -53.47
CA GLY A 2 -9.14 24.09 -52.94
C GLY A 2 -8.38 24.19 -51.61
N ARG A 3 -8.96 23.65 -50.53
CA ARG A 3 -8.29 23.51 -49.21
C ARG A 3 -7.15 22.50 -49.32
N ARG A 4 -5.90 22.96 -49.21
CA ARG A 4 -4.74 22.08 -49.06
C ARG A 4 -4.75 21.46 -47.66
N LYS A 5 -4.93 20.14 -47.59
CA LYS A 5 -4.69 19.34 -46.38
C LYS A 5 -3.19 19.34 -46.11
N ARG A 6 -2.76 19.83 -44.94
CA ARG A 6 -1.39 19.70 -44.46
C ARG A 6 -1.27 18.38 -43.72
N SER A 7 -0.54 17.44 -44.32
CA SER A 7 -0.15 16.17 -43.73
C SER A 7 0.88 16.44 -42.63
N LEU A 8 0.51 16.21 -41.37
CA LEU A 8 1.44 16.29 -40.24
C LEU A 8 2.10 14.91 -40.08
N THR A 9 3.22 14.71 -40.75
CA THR A 9 4.05 13.51 -40.57
C THR A 9 4.93 13.73 -39.36
N ILE A 10 4.55 13.15 -38.21
CA ILE A 10 5.40 13.14 -37.01
C ILE A 10 6.53 12.14 -37.25
N ARG A 11 7.74 12.67 -37.51
CA ARG A 11 8.96 11.91 -37.71
C ARG A 11 9.49 11.45 -36.35
N TRP A 12 9.07 10.27 -35.90
CA TRP A 12 9.68 9.57 -34.78
C TRP A 12 11.05 9.05 -35.21
N GLY A 13 12.12 9.81 -34.94
CA GLY A 13 13.47 9.37 -35.32
C GLY A 13 14.63 10.32 -35.06
N GLU A 14 14.44 11.41 -34.31
CA GLU A 14 15.56 12.28 -33.88
C GLU A 14 15.72 12.10 -32.36
N PHE A 15 16.48 11.08 -31.97
CA PHE A 15 16.91 10.90 -30.59
C PHE A 15 18.15 11.77 -30.41
N ASP A 16 17.99 12.98 -29.86
CA ASP A 16 19.11 13.83 -29.50
C ASP A 16 20.00 13.07 -28.49
N PRO A 17 21.28 12.80 -28.79
CA PRO A 17 22.19 12.25 -27.81
C PRO A 17 22.33 13.26 -26.68
N GLN A 18 21.82 12.89 -25.51
CA GLN A 18 21.91 13.70 -24.30
C GLN A 18 23.38 14.09 -24.08
N PRO A 19 23.69 15.39 -23.87
CA PRO A 19 25.06 15.81 -23.61
C PRO A 19 25.60 15.05 -22.39
N PRO A 20 26.88 14.65 -22.39
CA PRO A 20 27.48 13.98 -21.24
C PRO A 20 27.29 14.86 -20.01
N LEU A 21 26.67 14.30 -18.98
CA LEU A 21 26.49 14.99 -17.70
C LEU A 21 27.87 15.45 -17.20
N PRO A 22 27.97 16.65 -16.60
CA PRO A 22 29.21 17.06 -15.95
C PRO A 22 29.59 16.00 -14.92
N SER A 23 30.81 15.48 -15.04
CA SER A 23 31.42 14.59 -14.06
C SER A 23 31.31 15.25 -12.69
N ILE A 24 30.45 14.69 -11.83
CA ILE A 24 30.41 15.07 -10.42
C ILE A 24 31.79 14.73 -9.88
N VAL A 25 32.60 15.78 -9.71
CA VAL A 25 33.85 15.72 -8.97
C VAL A 25 33.49 15.18 -7.60
N GLU A 26 33.85 13.93 -7.34
CA GLU A 26 33.84 13.34 -6.00
C GLU A 26 34.65 14.26 -5.10
N SER A 27 33.94 15.04 -4.27
CA SER A 27 34.56 15.74 -3.15
C SER A 27 35.12 14.66 -2.21
N PRO A 28 36.44 14.61 -1.96
CA PRO A 28 37.02 13.80 -0.90
C PRO A 28 36.55 14.39 0.43
N ARG A 29 35.41 13.91 0.92
CA ARG A 29 34.94 14.24 2.26
C ARG A 29 35.68 13.33 3.21
N ASP A 30 36.81 13.84 3.66
CA ASP A 30 37.61 13.29 4.74
C ASP A 30 36.73 12.88 5.94
N ALA A 31 37.02 11.66 6.41
CA ALA A 31 37.03 11.27 7.81
C ALA A 31 35.84 11.69 8.69
N ALA A 32 34.75 10.94 8.63
CA ALA A 32 33.93 10.67 9.80
C ALA A 32 34.28 9.28 10.37
N PRO A 33 34.35 9.12 11.70
CA PRO A 33 34.79 7.88 12.34
C PRO A 33 33.90 6.72 11.93
N SER A 34 34.55 5.61 11.57
CA SER A 34 33.94 4.32 11.29
C SER A 34 32.99 3.94 12.42
N THR A 35 31.69 4.16 12.22
CA THR A 35 30.65 3.51 13.00
C THR A 35 30.97 2.01 12.94
N PRO A 36 31.21 1.34 14.09
CA PRO A 36 31.46 -0.09 14.07
C PRO A 36 30.30 -0.73 13.35
N ALA A 37 30.62 -1.60 12.38
CA ALA A 37 29.70 -2.46 11.70
C ALA A 37 28.72 -3.01 12.75
N ALA A 38 27.53 -2.44 12.79
CA ALA A 38 26.41 -3.08 13.42
C ALA A 38 26.32 -4.40 12.68
N THR A 39 26.69 -5.46 13.38
CA THR A 39 26.36 -6.83 13.03
C THR A 39 24.96 -6.77 12.45
N ALA A 40 24.86 -6.94 11.13
CA ALA A 40 23.61 -7.21 10.46
C ALA A 40 23.18 -8.54 11.04
N ASP A 41 22.52 -8.45 12.20
CA ASP A 41 21.79 -9.54 12.78
C ASP A 41 20.85 -9.95 11.66
N ASP A 42 21.08 -11.15 11.15
CA ASP A 42 20.34 -11.82 10.08
C ASP A 42 18.94 -12.21 10.60
N ALA A 43 18.34 -11.31 11.37
CA ALA A 43 16.98 -11.32 11.83
C ALA A 43 16.12 -10.96 10.62
N THR A 44 15.99 -11.92 9.71
CA THR A 44 14.88 -11.95 8.77
C THR A 44 13.63 -11.67 9.59
N PRO A 45 12.88 -10.58 9.33
CA PRO A 45 11.69 -10.25 10.09
C PRO A 45 10.76 -11.46 10.04
N GLN A 46 10.71 -12.24 11.12
CA GLN A 46 9.88 -13.43 11.17
C GLN A 46 8.44 -12.96 11.31
N MET A 47 7.75 -12.86 10.19
CA MET A 47 6.32 -12.64 10.21
C MET A 47 5.66 -13.83 10.91
N HIS A 48 4.82 -13.53 11.89
CA HIS A 48 4.04 -14.57 12.54
C HIS A 48 3.15 -15.26 11.51
N ALA A 49 3.04 -16.59 11.61
CA ALA A 49 2.21 -17.40 10.72
C ALA A 49 0.73 -16.96 10.71
N THR A 50 0.28 -16.26 11.75
CA THR A 50 -1.07 -15.71 11.91
C THR A 50 -1.23 -14.28 11.37
N ASP A 51 -0.16 -13.64 10.87
CA ASP A 51 -0.26 -12.31 10.28
C ASP A 51 -1.15 -12.36 9.03
N PRO A 52 -2.23 -11.55 8.96
CA PRO A 52 -3.10 -11.46 7.80
C PRO A 52 -2.36 -11.27 6.47
N ARG A 53 -1.26 -10.49 6.47
CA ARG A 53 -0.42 -10.23 5.30
C ARG A 53 0.29 -11.49 4.85
N TRP A 54 0.86 -12.25 5.79
CA TRP A 54 1.57 -13.49 5.51
C TRP A 54 0.62 -14.55 4.98
N VAL A 55 -0.54 -14.73 5.63
CA VAL A 55 -1.57 -15.67 5.17
C VAL A 55 -2.05 -15.31 3.76
N LEU A 56 -2.29 -14.03 3.48
CA LEU A 56 -2.67 -13.59 2.15
C LEU A 56 -1.55 -13.80 1.12
N ALA A 57 -0.29 -13.56 1.48
CA ALA A 57 0.87 -13.80 0.62
C ALA A 57 1.02 -15.28 0.24
N VAL A 58 0.89 -16.20 1.20
CA VAL A 58 0.86 -17.66 0.95
C VAL A 58 -0.27 -18.04 0.00
N ARG A 59 -1.48 -17.49 0.20
CA ARG A 59 -2.61 -17.76 -0.70
C ARG A 59 -2.39 -17.17 -2.10
N THR A 60 -1.70 -16.05 -2.18
CA THR A 60 -1.36 -15.41 -3.45
C THR A 60 -0.36 -16.27 -4.23
N SER A 61 0.72 -16.74 -3.61
CA SER A 61 1.70 -17.61 -4.29
C SER A 61 1.09 -18.91 -4.79
N GLN A 62 0.13 -19.50 -4.06
CA GLN A 62 -0.60 -20.70 -4.48
C GLN A 62 -1.48 -20.50 -5.72
N LEU A 63 -1.97 -19.28 -5.96
CA LEU A 63 -2.85 -18.96 -7.10
C LEU A 63 -2.10 -18.34 -8.27
N MET A 64 -0.83 -17.99 -8.10
CA MET A 64 0.01 -17.47 -9.16
C MET A 64 0.38 -18.55 -10.17
N GLN A 65 0.39 -18.19 -11.44
CA GLN A 65 0.88 -19.02 -12.54
C GLN A 65 2.11 -18.32 -13.11
N GLY A 66 3.29 -18.66 -12.58
CA GLY A 66 4.51 -17.88 -12.82
C GLY A 66 4.47 -16.54 -12.09
N ASP A 67 4.58 -15.44 -12.84
CA ASP A 67 4.59 -14.06 -12.32
C ASP A 67 3.23 -13.35 -12.37
N MET A 68 2.19 -14.02 -12.90
CA MET A 68 0.87 -13.45 -13.11
C MET A 68 -0.23 -14.12 -12.28
N ILE A 69 -1.26 -13.32 -11.99
CA ILE A 69 -2.50 -13.74 -11.33
C ILE A 69 -3.63 -13.52 -12.32
N ARG A 70 -4.53 -14.49 -12.47
CA ARG A 70 -5.70 -14.33 -13.34
C ARG A 70 -6.65 -13.27 -12.77
N PRO A 71 -7.35 -12.49 -13.60
CA PRO A 71 -8.26 -11.44 -13.13
C PRO A 71 -9.31 -11.93 -12.11
N GLY A 72 -9.90 -13.11 -12.33
CA GLY A 72 -10.88 -13.70 -11.40
C GLY A 72 -10.29 -14.10 -10.04
N ASP A 73 -9.05 -14.58 -10.02
CA ASP A 73 -8.36 -14.96 -8.78
C ASP A 73 -7.95 -13.73 -7.96
N ARG A 74 -7.67 -12.61 -8.63
CA ARG A 74 -7.37 -11.34 -7.97
C ARG A 74 -8.53 -10.84 -7.12
N GLU A 75 -9.76 -10.87 -7.63
CA GLU A 75 -10.95 -10.48 -6.85
C GLU A 75 -11.19 -11.41 -5.67
N ARG A 76 -10.94 -12.72 -5.86
CA ARG A 76 -11.03 -13.72 -4.80
C ARG A 76 -10.00 -13.46 -3.70
N LEU A 77 -8.76 -13.15 -4.06
CA LEU A 77 -7.70 -12.79 -3.10
C LEU A 77 -8.05 -11.52 -2.31
N ILE A 78 -8.55 -10.47 -2.96
CA ILE A 78 -9.00 -9.25 -2.27
C ILE A 78 -10.15 -9.54 -1.31
N ARG A 79 -11.06 -10.46 -1.65
CA ARG A 79 -12.13 -10.90 -0.75
C ARG A 79 -11.57 -11.68 0.44
N THR A 80 -10.60 -12.57 0.22
CA THR A 80 -9.90 -13.28 1.29
C THR A 80 -9.18 -12.32 2.23
N GLY A 81 -8.45 -11.33 1.71
CA GLY A 81 -7.81 -10.29 2.52
C GLY A 81 -8.81 -9.53 3.39
N ARG A 82 -10.00 -9.22 2.84
CA ARG A 82 -11.11 -8.66 3.61
C ARG A 82 -11.61 -9.56 4.74
N VAL A 83 -11.60 -10.87 4.58
CA VAL A 83 -11.97 -11.81 5.67
C VAL A 83 -10.88 -11.82 6.75
N LEU A 84 -9.61 -11.72 6.34
CA LEU A 84 -8.44 -11.64 7.24
C LEU A 84 -8.29 -10.28 7.95
N GLY A 85 -9.19 -9.33 7.70
CA GLY A 85 -9.17 -8.01 8.34
C GLY A 85 -8.39 -6.94 7.58
N LEU A 86 -7.81 -7.26 6.43
CA LEU A 86 -7.15 -6.30 5.54
C LEU A 86 -8.18 -5.48 4.75
N ASN A 87 -7.85 -4.23 4.48
CA ASN A 87 -8.64 -3.44 3.54
C ASN A 87 -8.25 -3.77 2.08
N GLY A 88 -9.00 -3.21 1.11
CA GLY A 88 -8.76 -3.47 -0.31
C GLY A 88 -7.39 -2.96 -0.81
N PHE A 89 -6.94 -1.81 -0.29
CA PHE A 89 -5.64 -1.22 -0.62
C PHE A 89 -4.49 -2.10 -0.11
N GLU A 90 -4.55 -2.53 1.14
CA GLU A 90 -3.56 -3.43 1.77
C GLU A 90 -3.48 -4.78 1.04
N SER A 91 -4.65 -5.35 0.71
CA SER A 91 -4.71 -6.60 -0.05
C SER A 91 -4.02 -6.44 -1.43
N ASN A 92 -4.27 -5.31 -2.11
CA ASN A 92 -3.60 -5.02 -3.37
C ASN A 92 -2.09 -4.84 -3.21
N LEU A 93 -1.64 -4.24 -2.10
CA LEU A 93 -0.22 -4.02 -1.84
C LEU A 93 0.52 -5.33 -1.58
N VAL A 94 -0.08 -6.24 -0.80
CA VAL A 94 0.45 -7.62 -0.62
C VAL A 94 0.54 -8.35 -1.96
N ILE A 95 -0.50 -8.28 -2.79
CA ILE A 95 -0.51 -8.90 -4.12
C ILE A 95 0.62 -8.32 -5.00
N ALA A 96 0.79 -6.99 -5.01
CA ALA A 96 1.81 -6.34 -5.81
C ALA A 96 3.23 -6.73 -5.38
N ILE A 97 3.49 -6.85 -4.06
CA ILE A 97 4.76 -7.35 -3.54
C ILE A 97 5.01 -8.78 -4.04
N MET A 98 4.03 -9.67 -3.93
CA MET A 98 4.19 -11.06 -4.37
C MET A 98 4.44 -11.18 -5.87
N GLN A 99 3.79 -10.34 -6.69
CA GLN A 99 4.04 -10.27 -8.12
C GLN A 99 5.45 -9.74 -8.44
N ASP A 100 5.92 -8.72 -7.73
CA ASP A 100 7.28 -8.21 -7.89
C ASP A 100 8.33 -9.27 -7.52
N GLN A 101 8.12 -10.02 -6.43
CA GLN A 101 9.00 -11.14 -6.08
C GLN A 101 9.02 -12.23 -7.15
N ALA A 102 7.84 -12.63 -7.65
CA ALA A 102 7.77 -13.64 -8.70
C ALA A 102 8.41 -13.18 -10.02
N ARG A 103 8.29 -11.89 -10.36
CA ARG A 103 8.99 -11.30 -11.53
C ARG A 103 10.51 -11.35 -11.39
N ARG A 104 11.02 -11.28 -10.16
CA ARG A 104 12.45 -11.43 -9.84
C ARG A 104 12.89 -12.89 -9.72
N GLY A 105 11.97 -13.84 -9.88
CA GLY A 105 12.23 -15.27 -9.64
C GLY A 105 12.47 -15.61 -8.17
N LEU A 106 12.03 -14.74 -7.25
CA LEU A 106 12.24 -14.90 -5.81
C LEU A 106 11.04 -15.60 -5.17
N GLY A 107 11.34 -16.46 -4.18
CA GLY A 107 10.35 -17.24 -3.44
C GLY A 107 9.69 -16.47 -2.29
N LEU A 108 8.66 -17.07 -1.70
CA LEU A 108 7.88 -16.49 -0.59
C LEU A 108 8.76 -16.09 0.62
N ASP A 109 9.85 -16.81 0.86
CA ASP A 109 10.75 -16.57 2.00
C ASP A 109 11.40 -15.18 1.96
N THR A 110 11.61 -14.63 0.77
CA THR A 110 12.18 -13.28 0.58
C THR A 110 11.13 -12.16 0.68
N ALA A 111 9.84 -12.50 0.74
CA ALA A 111 8.76 -11.52 0.78
C ALA A 111 8.53 -10.95 2.19
N ALA A 112 8.95 -11.65 3.26
CA ALA A 112 8.67 -11.25 4.65
C ALA A 112 9.14 -9.82 5.00
N PRO A 113 10.36 -9.36 4.62
CA PRO A 113 10.77 -7.99 4.88
C PRO A 113 9.89 -6.97 4.13
N ALA A 114 9.60 -7.21 2.85
CA ALA A 114 8.76 -6.30 2.06
C ALA A 114 7.33 -6.21 2.63
N LEU A 115 6.79 -7.33 3.10
CA LEU A 115 5.46 -7.41 3.70
C LEU A 115 5.36 -6.66 5.04
N SER A 116 6.46 -6.55 5.81
CA SER A 116 6.46 -5.76 7.05
C SER A 116 6.17 -4.27 6.83
N PHE A 117 6.49 -3.73 5.66
CA PHE A 117 6.23 -2.33 5.29
C PHE A 117 4.78 -2.03 4.91
N VAL A 118 3.96 -3.04 4.66
CA VAL A 118 2.52 -2.82 4.36
C VAL A 118 1.86 -2.29 5.63
N PRO A 119 1.25 -1.10 5.68
CA PRO A 119 0.56 -0.67 6.89
C PRO A 119 -0.69 -1.55 7.13
N ILE A 120 -0.96 -1.98 8.37
CA ILE A 120 -2.28 -2.57 8.74
C ILE A 120 -3.11 -1.48 9.41
N HIS A 121 -4.08 -0.95 8.69
CA HIS A 121 -5.17 -0.17 9.23
C HIS A 121 -6.21 -1.15 9.73
N SER A 122 -6.07 -1.52 11.01
CA SER A 122 -6.95 -2.47 11.66
C SER A 122 -8.43 -2.07 11.50
N ARG A 123 -9.25 -3.00 11.02
CA ARG A 123 -10.71 -2.81 10.84
C ARG A 123 -11.44 -2.44 12.13
N THR A 124 -10.87 -2.80 13.28
CA THR A 124 -11.33 -2.37 14.61
C THR A 124 -11.46 -0.86 14.66
N GLN A 125 -10.53 -0.10 14.07
CA GLN A 125 -10.58 1.36 14.05
C GLN A 125 -11.86 1.92 13.41
N ARG A 126 -12.38 1.31 12.33
CA ARG A 126 -13.64 1.76 11.69
C ARG A 126 -14.88 1.36 12.48
N ALA A 127 -14.89 0.17 13.06
CA ALA A 127 -16.01 -0.27 13.90
C ALA A 127 -16.09 0.58 15.18
N ASP A 128 -14.94 0.89 15.78
CA ASP A 128 -14.82 1.77 16.93
C ASP A 128 -15.16 3.21 16.58
N GLN A 129 -14.75 3.70 15.41
CA GLN A 129 -15.14 5.03 14.94
C GLN A 129 -16.66 5.14 14.75
N ARG A 130 -17.31 4.12 14.17
CA ARG A 130 -18.78 4.10 14.03
C ARG A 130 -19.48 4.05 15.39
N ARG A 131 -18.99 3.24 16.33
CA ARG A 131 -19.51 3.21 17.71
C ARG A 131 -19.33 4.56 18.41
N TRP A 132 -18.17 5.20 18.23
CA TRP A 132 -17.89 6.53 18.76
C TRP A 132 -18.84 7.58 18.18
N MET A 133 -19.05 7.58 16.85
CA MET A 133 -20.02 8.48 16.20
C MET A 133 -21.45 8.29 16.74
N TRP A 134 -21.89 7.04 16.95
CA TRP A 134 -23.20 6.76 17.55
C TRP A 134 -23.29 7.28 18.99
N ARG A 135 -22.24 7.15 19.79
CA ARG A 135 -22.20 7.72 21.15
C ARG A 135 -22.33 9.24 21.10
N VAL A 136 -21.58 9.91 20.23
CA VAL A 136 -21.66 11.37 20.05
C VAL A 136 -23.08 11.80 19.64
N ALA A 137 -23.70 11.09 18.69
CA ALA A 137 -25.06 11.38 18.24
C ALA A 137 -26.12 11.22 19.35
N ILE A 138 -25.98 10.20 20.20
CA ILE A 138 -26.89 9.99 21.34
C ILE A 138 -26.73 11.13 22.36
N TRP A 139 -25.49 11.53 22.67
CA TRP A 139 -25.23 12.61 23.61
C TRP A 139 -25.74 13.97 23.12
N SER A 140 -25.56 14.28 21.83
CA SER A 140 -26.07 15.53 21.26
C SER A 140 -27.61 15.54 21.22
N ALA A 141 -28.24 14.42 20.88
CA ALA A 141 -29.70 14.31 20.93
C ALA A 141 -30.24 14.50 22.36
N ALA A 142 -29.57 13.92 23.37
CA ALA A 142 -29.95 14.10 24.77
C ALA A 142 -29.79 15.55 25.25
N ALA A 143 -28.73 16.24 24.84
CA ALA A 143 -28.51 17.65 25.18
C ALA A 143 -29.61 18.56 24.60
N VAL A 144 -29.92 18.41 23.31
CA VAL A 144 -30.99 19.17 22.65
C VAL A 144 -32.36 18.85 23.27
N GLY A 145 -32.63 17.58 23.56
CA GLY A 145 -33.87 17.18 24.23
C GLY A 145 -34.02 17.79 25.62
N LEU A 146 -32.92 17.88 26.38
CA LEU A 146 -32.91 18.50 27.70
C LEU A 146 -33.14 20.02 27.62
N GLU A 147 -32.51 20.70 26.66
CA GLU A 147 -32.74 22.14 26.43
C GLU A 147 -34.20 22.44 26.10
N LEU A 148 -34.81 21.67 25.20
CA LEU A 148 -36.22 21.83 24.83
C LEU A 148 -37.16 21.58 26.02
N LEU A 149 -36.86 20.57 26.84
CA LEU A 149 -37.64 20.26 28.04
C LEU A 149 -37.63 21.43 29.04
N ILE A 150 -36.47 22.06 29.25
CA ILE A 150 -36.31 23.22 30.13
C ILE A 150 -37.12 24.41 29.59
N LEU A 151 -37.07 24.67 28.28
CA LEU A 151 -37.84 25.76 27.66
C LEU A 151 -39.35 25.56 27.81
N ILE A 152 -39.84 24.32 27.64
CA ILE A 152 -41.27 23.99 27.83
C ILE A 152 -41.69 24.19 29.29
N TRP A 153 -40.83 23.85 30.25
CA TRP A 153 -41.15 23.98 31.67
C TRP A 153 -41.16 25.45 32.14
N MET A 154 -40.43 26.33 31.45
CA MET A 154 -40.35 27.76 31.78
C MET A 154 -41.49 28.59 31.17
N MET A 155 -42.23 28.04 30.20
CA MET A 155 -43.45 28.64 29.63
C MET A 155 -44.69 28.22 30.42
#